data_AF-A0A819Z958-F1
#
_entry.id   AF-A0A819Z958-F1
#
_cell.length_a   1.000
_cell.length_b   1.000
_cell.length_c   1.000
_cell.angle_alpha   90.00
_cell.angle_beta   90.00
_cell.angle_gamma   90.00
#
_symmetry.space_group_name_H-M   'P 1'
#
loop_
_entity.id
_entity.type
_entity.pdbx_description
1 polymer ?
#
loop_
_entity_poly.entity_id
_entity_poly.type
_entity_poly.pdbx_seq_one_letter_code
_entity_poly.pdbx_strand_id
1 'polypeptide(L)'
;MYNAIEKVSIQNNISPSLTTIDLRSEPMKRLKKSYERFLYMAAKYPLKDENGFLPHTYAIDLIWHSHLQEPLNYVSDCVRLVGYIIFHDPSPILEDDFSDGAYQIWKNEFQCDIETDHLYSTSDNKNDGFD
;
A
#
# COMPACT_ATOMS: atom_id res chain seq x y z
N MET A 1 3.86 9.64 -34.46
CA MET A 1 2.91 9.10 -33.46
C MET A 1 3.34 9.65 -32.12
N TYR A 2 2.52 10.49 -31.49
CA TYR A 2 2.83 11.08 -30.18
C TYR A 2 2.86 9.97 -29.12
N ASN A 3 3.95 9.90 -28.34
CA ASN A 3 4.12 8.92 -27.28
C ASN A 3 3.29 9.35 -26.07
N ALA A 4 2.49 8.45 -25.49
CA ALA A 4 1.56 8.77 -24.39
C ALA A 4 2.26 9.45 -23.19
N ILE A 5 3.57 9.20 -23.05
CA ILE A 5 4.47 9.74 -22.03
C ILE A 5 4.66 11.26 -22.16
N GLU A 6 4.69 11.82 -23.37
CA GLU A 6 4.89 13.27 -23.56
C GLU A 6 3.71 14.11 -23.05
N LYS A 7 2.49 13.55 -23.02
CA LYS A 7 1.32 14.25 -22.50
C LYS A 7 1.32 14.40 -20.97
N VAL A 8 2.03 13.53 -20.26
CA VAL A 8 2.12 13.56 -18.79
C VAL A 8 3.10 14.64 -18.31
N SER A 9 4.06 15.02 -19.16
CA SER A 9 5.15 15.95 -18.82
C SER A 9 4.74 17.43 -18.71
N ILE A 10 3.57 17.85 -19.20
CA ILE A 10 3.30 19.29 -19.44
C ILE A 10 2.74 20.03 -18.23
N GLN A 11 2.40 19.37 -17.10
CA GLN A 11 1.72 20.07 -16.01
C GLN A 11 2.39 20.19 -14.66
N ASN A 12 3.55 19.60 -14.38
CA ASN A 12 4.24 19.85 -13.11
C ASN A 12 5.76 19.80 -13.27
N ASN A 13 6.46 20.75 -12.63
CA ASN A 13 7.92 20.91 -12.57
C ASN A 13 8.66 19.62 -12.17
N ILE A 14 8.90 18.71 -13.11
CA ILE A 14 9.75 17.52 -12.91
C ILE A 14 10.94 17.62 -13.85
N SER A 15 12.13 17.56 -13.26
CA SER A 15 13.43 17.61 -13.93
C SER A 15 13.54 16.59 -15.09
N PRO A 16 14.26 16.89 -16.20
CA PRO A 16 14.16 16.15 -17.46
C PRO A 16 14.80 14.74 -17.49
N SER A 17 15.20 14.14 -16.36
CA SER A 17 16.05 12.93 -16.38
C SER A 17 15.34 11.61 -16.05
N LEU A 18 14.08 11.42 -16.43
CA LEU A 18 13.37 10.14 -16.22
C LEU A 18 12.56 9.73 -17.46
N THR A 19 13.26 9.39 -18.56
CA THR A 19 12.64 8.76 -19.75
C THR A 19 12.50 7.24 -19.62
N THR A 20 12.85 6.65 -18.48
CA THR A 20 12.81 5.21 -18.22
C THR A 20 12.00 4.92 -16.96
N ILE A 21 11.11 3.93 -17.02
CA ILE A 21 10.42 3.41 -15.84
C ILE A 21 11.47 2.67 -14.99
N ASP A 22 11.96 3.31 -13.94
CA ASP A 22 12.84 2.68 -12.97
C ASP A 22 12.01 2.15 -11.80
N LEU A 23 11.74 0.84 -11.80
CA LEU A 23 11.03 0.14 -10.72
C LEU A 23 11.89 -0.09 -9.48
N ARG A 24 13.19 0.24 -9.50
CA ARG A 24 14.08 0.18 -8.32
C ARG A 24 14.15 1.51 -7.56
N SER A 25 13.32 2.45 -7.98
CA SER A 25 13.30 3.82 -7.47
C SER A 25 12.64 3.93 -6.09
N GLU A 26 12.86 5.06 -5.42
CA GLU A 26 12.21 5.42 -4.16
C GLU A 26 10.68 5.19 -4.12
N PRO A 27 9.92 5.47 -5.20
CA PRO A 27 8.52 5.05 -5.31
C PRO A 27 8.25 3.58 -4.95
N MET A 28 9.05 2.64 -5.44
CA MET A 28 8.84 1.21 -5.15
C MET A 28 9.11 0.90 -3.68
N LYS A 29 10.11 1.53 -3.07
CA LYS A 29 10.38 1.38 -1.63
C LYS A 29 9.21 1.88 -0.79
N ARG A 30 8.61 3.02 -1.17
CA ARG A 30 7.43 3.56 -0.48
C ARG A 30 6.20 2.67 -0.64
N LEU A 31 5.93 2.19 -1.86
CA LEU A 31 4.83 1.24 -2.11
C LEU A 31 4.99 -0.04 -1.28
N LYS A 32 6.20 -0.61 -1.25
CA LYS A 32 6.53 -1.75 -0.38
C LYS A 32 6.24 -1.43 1.09
N LYS A 33 6.67 -0.27 1.58
CA LYS A 33 6.46 0.14 2.97
C LYS A 33 4.98 0.27 3.32
N SER A 34 4.17 0.84 2.43
CA SER A 34 2.72 0.91 2.61
C SER A 34 2.09 -0.49 2.72
N TYR A 35 2.56 -1.45 1.91
CA TYR A 35 2.13 -2.83 2.00
C TYR A 35 2.57 -3.52 3.31
N GLU A 36 3.77 -3.25 3.81
CA GLU A 36 4.22 -3.75 5.11
C GLU A 36 3.38 -3.19 6.28
N ARG A 37 3.02 -1.91 6.21
CA ARG A 37 2.07 -1.27 7.16
C ARG A 37 0.69 -1.91 7.10
N PHE A 38 0.22 -2.27 5.90
CA PHE A 38 -1.02 -3.03 5.73
C PHE A 38 -0.96 -4.40 6.43
N LEU A 39 0.12 -5.17 6.26
CA LEU A 39 0.28 -6.45 6.96
C LEU A 39 0.35 -6.27 8.49
N TYR A 40 1.02 -5.22 8.97
CA TYR A 40 1.04 -4.88 10.39
C TYR A 40 -0.37 -4.59 10.92
N MET A 41 -1.16 -3.81 10.19
CA MET A 41 -2.54 -3.49 10.56
C MET A 41 -3.39 -4.74 10.63
N ALA A 42 -3.24 -5.67 9.69
CA ALA A 42 -3.92 -6.97 9.71
C ALA A 42 -3.58 -7.78 10.97
N ALA A 43 -2.31 -7.79 11.38
CA ALA A 43 -1.86 -8.52 12.56
C ALA A 43 -2.37 -7.89 13.86
N LYS A 44 -2.32 -6.55 13.97
CA LYS A 44 -2.65 -5.82 15.20
C LYS A 44 -4.16 -5.62 15.40
N TYR A 45 -4.90 -5.46 14.30
CA TYR A 45 -6.34 -5.22 14.30
C TYR A 45 -7.04 -6.32 13.48
N PRO A 46 -7.02 -7.58 13.97
CA PRO A 46 -7.61 -8.69 13.23
C PRO A 46 -9.13 -8.46 13.05
N LEU A 47 -9.63 -8.87 11.89
CA LEU A 47 -11.04 -8.76 11.53
C LEU A 47 -11.84 -9.72 12.40
N LYS A 48 -12.42 -9.21 13.49
CA LYS A 48 -13.17 -10.03 14.46
C LYS A 48 -14.64 -10.22 14.08
N ASP A 49 -15.21 -9.26 13.34
CA ASP A 49 -16.61 -9.23 12.90
C ASP A 49 -16.68 -8.84 11.41
N GLU A 50 -17.87 -8.95 10.81
CA GLU A 50 -18.20 -8.54 9.42
C GLU A 50 -17.89 -7.07 9.08
N ASN A 51 -17.58 -6.25 10.09
CA ASN A 51 -17.16 -4.84 9.96
C ASN A 51 -15.62 -4.66 9.95
N GLY A 52 -14.86 -5.74 10.10
CA GLY A 52 -13.42 -5.73 9.99
C GLY A 52 -13.03 -5.68 8.52
N PHE A 53 -12.99 -4.49 7.94
CA PHE A 53 -12.37 -4.29 6.63
C PHE A 53 -10.99 -3.68 6.82
N LEU A 54 -9.97 -4.30 6.23
CA LEU A 54 -8.65 -3.67 6.11
C LEU A 54 -8.69 -2.77 4.88
N PRO A 55 -8.63 -1.43 5.05
CA PRO A 55 -8.65 -0.52 3.93
C PRO A 55 -7.41 -0.79 3.09
N HIS A 56 -7.61 -1.15 1.82
CA HIS A 56 -6.55 -1.26 0.85
C HIS A 56 -6.76 -0.17 -0.19
N THR A 57 -5.78 0.73 -0.29
CA THR A 57 -5.73 1.72 -1.35
C THR A 57 -5.19 1.07 -2.62
N TYR A 58 -5.37 1.71 -3.77
CA TYR A 58 -4.83 1.20 -5.03
C TYR A 58 -3.32 0.88 -4.97
N ALA A 59 -2.56 1.69 -4.24
CA ALA A 59 -1.13 1.51 -4.04
C ALA A 59 -0.80 0.21 -3.27
N ILE A 60 -1.55 -0.08 -2.21
CA ILE A 60 -1.40 -1.30 -1.41
C ILE A 60 -1.86 -2.51 -2.22
N ASP A 61 -3.01 -2.40 -2.88
CA ASP A 61 -3.62 -3.46 -3.69
C ASP A 61 -2.68 -3.89 -4.84
N LEU A 62 -2.00 -2.96 -5.50
CA LEU A 62 -1.04 -3.25 -6.56
C LEU A 62 0.13 -4.14 -6.07
N ILE A 63 0.70 -3.83 -4.90
CA ILE A 63 1.79 -4.63 -4.31
C ILE A 63 1.25 -5.96 -3.79
N TRP A 64 0.06 -5.96 -3.19
CA TRP A 64 -0.60 -7.17 -2.73
C TRP A 64 -0.85 -8.14 -3.89
N HIS A 65 -1.41 -7.67 -5.00
CA HIS A 65 -1.61 -8.46 -6.22
C HIS A 65 -0.30 -9.06 -6.75
N SER A 66 0.79 -8.30 -6.67
CA SER A 66 2.12 -8.80 -7.06
C SER A 66 2.59 -9.93 -6.12
N HIS A 67 2.34 -9.81 -4.82
CA HIS A 67 2.67 -10.86 -3.84
C HIS A 67 1.80 -12.11 -4.00
N LEU A 68 0.51 -11.94 -4.33
CA LEU A 68 -0.42 -13.05 -4.61
C LEU A 68 0.03 -13.92 -5.81
N GLN A 69 0.84 -13.39 -6.73
CA GLN A 69 1.40 -14.18 -7.85
C GLN A 69 2.42 -15.23 -7.41
N GLU A 70 2.89 -15.18 -6.15
CA GLU A 70 3.80 -16.15 -5.55
C GLU A 70 3.14 -16.84 -4.34
N PRO A 71 2.15 -17.74 -4.54
CA PRO A 71 1.24 -18.18 -3.49
C PRO A 71 1.94 -18.85 -2.30
N LEU A 72 3.04 -19.57 -2.54
CA LEU A 72 3.80 -20.22 -1.46
C LEU A 72 4.49 -19.21 -0.55
N ASN A 73 5.09 -18.17 -1.15
CA ASN A 73 5.72 -17.09 -0.40
C ASN A 73 4.65 -16.27 0.32
N TYR A 74 3.54 -15.97 -0.35
CA TYR A 74 2.41 -15.24 0.24
C TYR A 74 1.86 -15.94 1.49
N VAL A 75 1.55 -17.23 1.39
CA VAL A 75 1.05 -18.01 2.53
C VAL A 75 2.08 -18.07 3.65
N SER A 76 3.35 -18.33 3.32
CA SER A 76 4.45 -18.35 4.28
C SER A 76 4.56 -17.01 5.04
N ASP A 77 4.53 -15.89 4.32
CA ASP A 77 4.64 -14.56 4.89
C ASP A 77 3.42 -14.17 5.72
N CYS A 78 2.21 -14.45 5.24
CA CYS A 78 0.97 -14.25 6.00
C CYS A 78 0.98 -15.03 7.32
N VAL A 79 1.31 -16.32 7.30
CA VAL A 79 1.39 -17.14 8.52
C VAL A 79 2.49 -16.63 9.47
N ARG A 80 3.64 -16.23 8.94
CA ARG A 80 4.79 -15.76 9.73
C ARG A 80 4.58 -14.37 10.34
N LEU A 81 3.99 -13.45 9.61
CA LEU A 81 3.87 -12.03 9.99
C LEU A 81 2.52 -11.70 10.63
N VAL A 82 1.44 -12.33 10.15
CA VAL A 82 0.06 -12.00 10.52
C VAL A 82 -0.58 -13.10 11.36
N GLY A 83 -0.15 -14.35 11.17
CA GLY A 83 -0.68 -15.52 11.88
C GLY A 83 -1.86 -16.20 11.18
N TYR A 84 -2.37 -15.62 10.09
CA TYR A 84 -3.42 -16.18 9.25
C TYR A 84 -3.30 -15.68 7.80
N ILE A 85 -3.93 -16.38 6.85
CA ILE A 85 -3.97 -15.96 5.45
C ILE A 85 -5.01 -14.86 5.28
N ILE A 86 -4.61 -13.72 4.73
CA ILE A 86 -5.54 -12.66 4.35
C ILE A 86 -6.12 -13.04 2.99
N PHE A 87 -7.43 -13.24 2.90
CA PHE A 87 -8.07 -13.52 1.61
C PHE A 87 -8.32 -12.22 0.86
N HIS A 88 -7.93 -12.18 -0.42
CA HIS A 88 -8.27 -11.07 -1.30
C HIS A 88 -9.68 -11.32 -1.88
N ASP A 89 -10.56 -10.33 -1.73
CA ASP A 89 -11.85 -10.31 -2.41
C ASP A 89 -11.70 -9.45 -3.68
N PRO A 90 -11.85 -10.02 -4.89
CA PRO A 90 -11.72 -9.27 -6.14
C PRO A 90 -12.91 -8.35 -6.44
N SER A 91 -13.92 -8.32 -5.57
CA SER A 91 -15.07 -7.42 -5.72
C SER A 91 -14.59 -5.96 -5.68
N PRO A 92 -15.11 -5.09 -6.57
CA PRO A 92 -14.77 -3.68 -6.51
C PRO A 92 -15.20 -3.13 -5.15
N ILE A 93 -14.27 -2.55 -4.41
CA ILE A 93 -14.57 -1.90 -3.12
C ILE A 93 -15.55 -0.77 -3.42
N LEU A 94 -16.76 -0.85 -2.88
CA LEU A 94 -17.70 0.25 -2.96
C LEU A 94 -17.31 1.27 -1.89
N GLU A 95 -17.40 2.57 -2.19
CA GLU A 95 -17.02 3.64 -1.24
C GLU A 95 -17.73 3.50 0.12
N ASP A 96 -18.92 2.89 0.14
CA ASP A 96 -19.73 2.62 1.34
C ASP A 96 -19.21 1.48 2.23
N ASP A 97 -18.28 0.64 1.74
CA ASP A 97 -17.73 -0.51 2.50
C ASP A 97 -16.56 -0.11 3.42
N PHE A 98 -16.05 1.12 3.26
CA PHE A 98 -15.01 1.63 4.13
C PHE A 98 -15.60 2.19 5.42
N SER A 99 -15.41 1.44 6.51
CA SER A 99 -15.57 1.99 7.85
C SER A 99 -14.60 3.16 8.05
N ASP A 100 -15.12 4.37 8.29
CA ASP A 100 -14.37 5.56 8.71
C ASP A 100 -13.37 5.25 9.86
N GLY A 101 -13.66 4.22 10.65
CA GLY A 101 -12.80 3.76 11.74
C GLY A 101 -11.43 3.29 11.26
N ALA A 102 -11.33 2.55 10.16
CA ALA A 102 -10.05 1.96 9.75
C ALA A 102 -9.05 3.00 9.22
N TYR A 103 -9.55 4.02 8.51
CA TYR A 103 -8.76 5.17 8.06
C TYR A 103 -8.23 5.97 9.25
N GLN A 104 -9.07 6.18 10.26
CA GLN A 104 -8.66 6.90 11.46
C GLN A 104 -7.63 6.11 12.28
N ILE A 105 -7.76 4.78 12.37
CA ILE A 105 -6.75 3.94 13.03
C ILE A 105 -5.42 4.04 12.28
N TRP A 106 -5.42 3.92 10.95
CA TRP A 106 -4.21 4.08 10.14
C TRP A 106 -3.52 5.43 10.41
N LYS A 107 -4.31 6.51 10.36
CA LYS A 107 -3.82 7.87 10.62
C LYS A 107 -3.20 8.01 12.01
N ASN A 108 -3.82 7.40 13.02
CA ASN A 108 -3.30 7.43 14.38
C ASN A 108 -2.04 6.57 14.55
N GLU A 109 -1.96 5.43 13.87
CA GLU A 109 -0.83 4.50 13.98
C GLU A 109 0.41 5.02 13.25
N PHE A 110 0.24 5.55 12.04
CA PHE A 110 1.35 5.94 11.15
C PHE A 110 1.49 7.44 10.95
N GLN A 111 0.63 8.25 11.58
CA GLN A 111 0.67 9.71 11.52
C GLN A 111 0.58 10.26 10.09
N CYS A 112 -0.13 9.57 9.20
CA CYS A 112 -0.35 9.94 7.80
C CYS A 112 -1.65 9.35 7.26
N ASP A 113 -2.20 9.93 6.19
CA ASP A 113 -3.42 9.42 5.54
C ASP A 113 -3.07 8.24 4.61
N ILE A 114 -3.84 7.14 4.68
CA ILE A 114 -3.56 5.90 3.93
C ILE A 114 -3.46 6.12 2.41
N GLU A 115 -4.26 7.03 1.85
CA GLU A 115 -4.26 7.39 0.42
C GLU A 115 -2.95 8.03 -0.03
N THR A 116 -2.23 8.68 0.89
CA THR A 116 -0.99 9.40 0.59
C THR A 116 0.24 8.76 1.23
N ASP A 117 0.07 7.66 1.98
CA ASP A 117 1.14 6.95 2.68
C ASP A 117 2.31 6.58 1.74
N HIS A 118 2.00 6.13 0.53
CA HIS A 118 2.98 5.75 -0.49
C HIS A 118 3.71 6.93 -1.15
N LEU A 119 3.31 8.17 -0.87
CA LEU A 119 3.90 9.39 -1.47
C LEU A 119 5.07 9.95 -0.66
N TYR A 120 5.14 9.69 0.64
CA TYR A 120 6.10 10.32 1.54
C TYR A 120 7.32 9.44 1.88
N SER A 121 8.48 10.08 2.03
CA SER A 121 9.79 9.43 2.22
C SER A 121 9.90 8.71 3.57
N THR A 122 10.71 7.65 3.62
CA THR A 122 11.01 6.88 4.84
C THR A 122 11.78 7.66 5.89
N SER A 123 12.34 8.82 5.54
CA SER A 123 13.16 9.67 6.41
C SER A 123 12.39 10.56 7.38
N ASP A 124 11.09 10.75 7.18
CA ASP A 124 10.35 11.83 7.86
C ASP A 124 9.60 11.35 9.11
N ASN A 125 9.42 10.03 9.27
CA ASN A 125 8.81 9.45 10.47
C ASN A 125 9.85 8.67 11.30
N LYS A 126 10.35 9.31 12.35
CA LYS A 126 11.33 8.74 13.30
C LYS A 126 10.79 7.60 14.18
N ASN A 127 9.59 7.10 13.93
CA ASN A 127 8.91 6.09 14.76
C ASN A 127 8.66 4.77 14.02
N ASP A 128 9.23 4.61 12.82
CA ASP A 128 9.01 3.46 11.97
C ASP A 128 9.96 2.34 12.39
N GLY A 129 9.61 1.55 13.40
CA GLY A 129 10.43 0.47 13.96
C GLY A 129 10.64 -0.74 13.03
N PHE A 130 10.80 -0.52 11.73
CA PHE A 130 11.06 -1.50 10.69
C PHE A 130 12.22 -1.00 9.81
N ASP A 131 13.42 -0.95 10.39
CA ASP A 131 14.70 -0.86 9.67
C ASP A 131 15.45 -2.19 9.80
#